data_AF-A0A954M843-F1
#
_entry.id   AF-A0A954M843-F1
#
_cell.length_a   1.000
_cell.length_b   1.000
_cell.length_c   1.000
_cell.angle_alpha   90.00
_cell.angle_beta   90.00
_cell.angle_gamma   90.00
#
_symmetry.space_group_name_H-M   'P 1'
#
loop_
_entity.id
_entity.type
_entity.pdbx_description
1 polymer ?
#
loop_
_entity_poly.entity_id
_entity_poly.type
_entity_poly.pdbx_seq_one_letter_code
_entity_poly.pdbx_strand_id
1 'polypeptide(L)'
;MRHYVNLKLAAHGLPTAPDTTGQDLVDLASGLLANFREKTRLLERHQSCPVDARIESFLNEHFADLRLETPLKLPGRTMILDRHGVARELSLPADGDEWESEYVKSYRVRNGVLHNPRADRRTTVGTFHVVDGGLPIPGDKRIVRRDVFAKLFAQAVNPPEHLLTLPFTSSLPEPGRGWVSLLLRPLVCPAVPGVNHERTMEVRFFAPGNFVSNLDFVESIFGNAGDPFIPENDAALDVEHWTGHTGC
;
A
#
# COMPACT_ATOMS: atom_id res chain seq x y z
N MET A 1 -15.53 12.42 3.27
CA MET A 1 -14.54 11.42 2.83
C MET A 1 -14.44 11.36 1.30
N ARG A 2 -15.55 11.15 0.59
CA ARG A 2 -15.60 11.12 -0.90
C ARG A 2 -14.89 12.28 -1.61
N HIS A 3 -15.06 13.53 -1.17
CA HIS A 3 -14.36 14.69 -1.75
C HIS A 3 -12.83 14.56 -1.67
N TYR A 4 -12.33 14.05 -0.55
CA TYR A 4 -10.92 13.84 -0.34
C TYR A 4 -10.38 12.70 -1.21
N VAL A 5 -11.14 11.61 -1.37
CA VAL A 5 -10.82 10.53 -2.32
C VAL A 5 -10.73 11.07 -3.74
N ASN A 6 -11.70 11.86 -4.19
CA ASN A 6 -11.67 12.47 -5.53
C ASN A 6 -10.50 13.44 -5.71
N LEU A 7 -10.16 14.24 -4.70
CA LEU A 7 -8.96 15.09 -4.75
C LEU A 7 -7.68 14.25 -4.91
N LYS A 8 -7.56 13.14 -4.19
CA LYS A 8 -6.42 12.22 -4.31
C LYS A 8 -6.39 11.55 -5.68
N LEU A 9 -7.52 11.07 -6.19
CA LEU A 9 -7.61 10.51 -7.55
C LEU A 9 -7.14 11.54 -8.58
N ALA A 10 -7.64 12.77 -8.52
CA ALA A 10 -7.23 13.86 -9.41
C ALA A 10 -5.72 14.17 -9.29
N ALA A 11 -5.18 14.23 -8.06
CA ALA A 11 -3.75 14.43 -7.80
C ALA A 11 -2.88 13.30 -8.35
N HIS A 12 -3.41 12.07 -8.41
CA HIS A 12 -2.77 10.92 -9.06
C HIS A 12 -3.10 10.79 -10.55
N GLY A 13 -3.83 11.74 -11.14
CA GLY A 13 -4.24 11.72 -12.54
C GLY A 13 -5.20 10.58 -12.91
N LEU A 14 -5.95 10.10 -11.92
CA LEU A 14 -6.99 9.08 -12.06
C LEU A 14 -8.35 9.75 -12.24
N PRO A 15 -9.33 9.07 -12.86
CA PRO A 15 -10.68 9.60 -13.05
C PRO A 15 -11.38 9.79 -11.70
N THR A 16 -12.18 10.85 -11.60
CA THR A 16 -12.97 11.18 -10.41
C THR A 16 -14.42 10.77 -10.58
N ALA A 17 -15.07 10.35 -9.50
CA ALA A 17 -16.47 9.97 -9.55
C ALA A 17 -17.40 11.20 -9.64
N PRO A 18 -18.43 11.20 -10.52
CA PRO A 18 -19.44 12.26 -10.63
C PRO A 18 -20.28 12.41 -9.35
N ASP A 19 -21.00 13.53 -9.23
CA ASP A 19 -22.00 13.82 -8.17
C ASP A 19 -21.50 13.83 -6.71
N THR A 20 -20.19 13.85 -6.51
CA THR A 20 -19.65 14.39 -5.27
C THR A 20 -19.60 15.90 -5.41
N THR A 21 -20.09 16.66 -4.42
CA THR A 21 -20.03 18.14 -4.33
C THR A 21 -18.59 18.71 -4.27
N GLY A 22 -17.61 18.01 -4.83
CA GLY A 22 -16.20 18.37 -4.91
C GLY A 22 -15.70 18.65 -6.31
N GLN A 23 -16.53 18.53 -7.35
CA GLN A 23 -16.17 18.90 -8.72
C GLN A 23 -15.69 20.36 -8.76
N ASP A 24 -16.45 21.28 -8.15
CA ASP A 24 -16.10 22.71 -8.06
C ASP A 24 -14.75 22.96 -7.36
N LEU A 25 -14.44 22.17 -6.33
CA LEU A 25 -13.16 22.27 -5.61
C LEU A 25 -11.99 21.74 -6.44
N VAL A 26 -12.19 20.62 -7.14
CA VAL A 26 -11.18 20.04 -8.04
C VAL A 26 -10.93 20.96 -9.23
N ASP A 27 -11.99 21.55 -9.80
CA ASP A 27 -11.90 22.50 -10.90
C ASP A 27 -11.18 23.78 -10.48
N LEU A 28 -11.50 24.32 -9.31
CA LEU A 28 -10.80 25.46 -8.70
C LEU A 28 -9.30 25.14 -8.45
N ALA A 29 -8.99 23.92 -8.03
CA ALA A 29 -7.64 23.46 -7.74
C ALA A 29 -6.89 22.89 -8.96
N SER A 30 -7.51 22.84 -10.14
CA SER A 30 -7.01 22.11 -11.32
C SER A 30 -5.59 22.50 -11.72
N GLY A 31 -5.28 23.80 -11.74
CA GLY A 31 -3.93 24.30 -12.03
C GLY A 31 -2.89 23.90 -10.99
N LEU A 32 -3.27 23.87 -9.71
CA LEU A 32 -2.39 23.43 -8.62
C LEU A 32 -2.16 21.91 -8.67
N LEU A 33 -3.21 21.14 -8.94
CA LEU A 33 -3.14 19.69 -9.09
C LEU A 33 -2.31 19.29 -10.32
N ALA A 34 -2.44 20.01 -11.45
CA ALA A 34 -1.63 19.77 -12.64
C ALA A 34 -0.14 20.06 -12.37
N ASN A 35 0.17 21.16 -11.68
CA ASN A 35 1.54 21.48 -11.26
C ASN A 35 2.10 20.42 -10.29
N PHE A 36 1.29 20.02 -9.30
CA PHE A 36 1.64 18.96 -8.36
C PHE A 36 1.95 17.66 -9.11
N ARG A 37 1.10 17.23 -10.05
CA ARG A 37 1.30 16.04 -10.87
C ARG A 37 2.61 16.07 -11.65
N GLU A 38 2.93 17.19 -12.31
CA GLU A 38 4.17 17.30 -13.07
C GLU A 38 5.41 17.27 -12.17
N LYS A 39 5.35 17.93 -11.01
CA LYS A 39 6.41 17.85 -10.01
C LYS A 39 6.60 16.43 -9.48
N THR A 40 5.52 15.76 -9.11
CA THR A 40 5.55 14.37 -8.64
C THR A 40 6.11 13.44 -9.70
N ARG A 41 5.67 13.56 -10.96
CA ARG A 41 6.19 12.78 -12.10
C ARG A 41 7.69 12.95 -12.30
N LEU A 42 8.24 14.15 -12.07
CA LEU A 42 9.68 14.41 -12.15
C LEU A 42 10.42 13.83 -10.94
N LEU A 43 9.87 13.95 -9.73
CA LEU A 43 10.46 13.43 -8.49
C LEU A 43 10.47 11.90 -8.43
N GLU A 44 9.42 11.23 -8.92
CA GLU A 44 9.31 9.76 -8.97
C GLU A 44 10.46 9.09 -9.72
N ARG A 45 11.08 9.79 -10.69
CA ARG A 45 12.24 9.28 -11.43
C ARG A 45 13.51 9.21 -10.57
N HIS A 46 13.53 9.95 -9.46
CA HIS A 46 14.76 10.23 -8.72
C HIS A 46 14.64 9.96 -7.21
N GLN A 47 13.44 9.78 -6.65
CA GLN A 47 13.25 9.70 -5.21
C GLN A 47 12.17 8.68 -4.83
N SER A 48 12.59 7.62 -4.12
CA SER A 48 11.70 6.78 -3.30
C SER A 48 11.52 7.47 -1.93
N CYS A 49 10.39 7.27 -1.26
CA CYS A 49 10.25 7.71 0.12
C CYS A 49 11.26 6.97 1.03
N PRO A 50 11.68 7.52 2.19
CA PRO A 50 12.78 6.97 2.98
C PRO A 50 12.61 5.49 3.35
N VAL A 51 11.40 5.09 3.71
CA VAL A 51 11.07 3.70 4.05
C VAL A 51 11.14 2.75 2.84
N ASP A 52 10.62 3.17 1.69
CA ASP A 52 10.74 2.40 0.44
C ASP A 52 12.21 2.28 0.03
N ALA A 53 13.00 3.34 0.20
CA ALA A 53 14.44 3.33 -0.07
C ALA A 53 15.20 2.34 0.82
N ARG A 54 14.83 2.20 2.11
CA ARG A 54 15.41 1.20 3.02
C ARG A 54 15.12 -0.23 2.54
N ILE A 55 13.86 -0.49 2.13
CA ILE A 55 13.45 -1.78 1.59
C ILE A 55 14.19 -2.11 0.29
N GLU A 56 14.20 -1.17 -0.66
CA GLU A 56 14.88 -1.35 -1.94
C GLU A 56 16.40 -1.51 -1.78
N SER A 57 17.01 -0.78 -0.83
CA SER A 57 18.44 -0.95 -0.51
C SER A 57 18.71 -2.37 -0.02
N PHE A 58 17.93 -2.86 0.95
CA PHE A 58 18.06 -4.23 1.43
C PHE A 58 17.88 -5.25 0.30
N LEU A 59 16.84 -5.12 -0.52
CA LEU A 59 16.58 -6.04 -1.62
C LEU A 59 17.75 -6.06 -2.62
N ASN A 60 18.20 -4.89 -3.06
CA ASN A 60 19.22 -4.82 -4.11
C ASN A 60 20.61 -5.22 -3.60
N GLU A 61 20.94 -4.96 -2.34
CA GLU A 61 22.15 -5.48 -1.70
C GLU A 61 22.07 -6.99 -1.50
N HIS A 62 20.94 -7.47 -0.94
CA HIS A 62 20.76 -8.88 -0.61
C HIS A 62 20.76 -9.76 -1.85
N PHE A 63 20.40 -9.26 -3.04
CA PHE A 63 20.38 -10.02 -4.30
C PHE A 63 21.46 -9.58 -5.32
N ALA A 64 22.46 -8.79 -4.90
CA ALA A 64 23.45 -8.18 -5.80
C ALA A 64 24.27 -9.18 -6.63
N ASP A 65 24.64 -10.33 -6.03
CA ASP A 65 25.42 -11.39 -6.67
C ASP A 65 24.66 -12.12 -7.80
N LEU A 66 23.33 -12.04 -7.83
CA LEU A 66 22.51 -12.62 -8.90
C LEU A 66 22.62 -11.83 -10.21
N ARG A 67 23.14 -10.60 -10.19
CA ARG A 67 23.31 -9.72 -11.37
C ARG A 67 22.03 -9.63 -12.21
N LEU A 68 20.91 -9.33 -11.55
CA LEU A 68 19.60 -9.19 -12.19
C LEU A 68 19.65 -8.09 -13.26
N GLU A 69 18.97 -8.30 -14.39
CA GLU A 69 18.89 -7.31 -15.48
C GLU A 69 18.23 -6.00 -15.02
N THR A 70 17.23 -6.11 -14.15
CA THR A 70 16.53 -5.00 -13.53
C THR A 70 16.64 -5.08 -12.01
N PRO A 71 16.87 -3.97 -11.31
CA PRO A 71 16.87 -3.95 -9.85
C PRO A 71 15.49 -4.34 -9.30
N LEU A 72 15.48 -4.93 -8.10
CA LEU A 72 14.24 -5.20 -7.37
C LEU A 72 13.70 -3.86 -6.87
N LYS A 73 12.64 -3.38 -7.53
CA LYS A 73 12.02 -2.08 -7.26
C LYS A 73 10.59 -2.27 -6.80
N LEU A 74 10.19 -1.54 -5.75
CA LEU A 74 8.82 -1.51 -5.27
C LEU A 74 7.90 -0.78 -6.28
N PRO A 75 6.57 -0.94 -6.17
CA PRO A 75 5.63 -0.16 -6.98
C PRO A 75 5.85 1.35 -6.75
N GLY A 76 6.33 2.07 -7.78
CA GLY A 76 6.73 3.47 -7.62
C GLY A 76 5.55 4.43 -7.45
N ARG A 77 4.59 4.42 -8.39
CA ARG A 77 3.44 5.32 -8.37
C ARG A 77 2.24 4.64 -7.71
N THR A 78 2.12 4.85 -6.40
CA THR A 78 0.99 4.34 -5.61
C THR A 78 0.12 5.49 -5.13
N MET A 79 -1.18 5.24 -4.99
CA MET A 79 -2.08 6.11 -4.26
C MET A 79 -1.88 5.88 -2.76
N ILE A 80 -1.17 6.81 -2.12
CA ILE A 80 -0.87 6.75 -0.70
C ILE A 80 -2.13 7.04 0.11
N LEU A 81 -2.45 6.14 1.03
CA LEU A 81 -3.55 6.25 1.98
C LEU A 81 -3.01 6.88 3.27
N ASP A 82 -2.92 8.19 3.30
CA ASP A 82 -2.34 9.03 4.37
C ASP A 82 -3.36 9.46 5.44
N ARG A 83 -4.62 9.04 5.29
CA ARG A 83 -5.69 9.36 6.24
C ARG A 83 -6.61 8.17 6.46
N HIS A 84 -6.90 7.92 7.74
CA HIS A 84 -7.81 6.88 8.18
C HIS A 84 -9.20 6.96 7.49
N GLY A 85 -9.65 5.84 6.93
CA GLY A 85 -10.96 5.69 6.30
C GLY A 85 -10.98 5.97 4.79
N VAL A 86 -9.88 6.43 4.20
CA VAL A 86 -9.74 6.56 2.73
C VAL A 86 -9.79 5.18 2.08
N ALA A 87 -9.12 4.19 2.66
CA ALA A 87 -9.12 2.81 2.19
C ALA A 87 -10.55 2.23 2.13
N ARG A 88 -11.34 2.47 3.19
CA ARG A 88 -12.73 2.04 3.28
C ARG A 88 -13.59 2.67 2.20
N GLU A 89 -13.48 3.98 1.99
CA GLU A 89 -14.24 4.66 0.94
C GLU A 89 -13.84 4.14 -0.45
N LEU A 90 -12.56 3.86 -0.68
CA LEU A 90 -12.07 3.32 -1.95
C LEU A 90 -12.56 1.88 -2.25
N SER A 91 -12.99 1.13 -1.24
CA SER A 91 -13.31 -0.30 -1.32
C SER A 91 -14.66 -0.64 -1.96
N LEU A 92 -15.47 0.38 -2.25
CA LEU A 92 -16.80 0.27 -2.86
C LEU A 92 -17.00 1.36 -3.93
N PRO A 93 -17.88 1.17 -4.92
CA PRO A 93 -18.13 2.16 -5.96
C PRO A 93 -18.68 3.45 -5.37
N ALA A 94 -18.35 4.59 -5.97
CA ALA A 94 -18.82 5.88 -5.49
C ALA A 94 -20.36 6.03 -5.53
N ASP A 95 -20.99 5.35 -6.49
CA ASP A 95 -22.41 5.37 -6.81
C ASP A 95 -23.14 4.07 -6.42
N GLY A 96 -22.48 3.18 -5.68
CA GLY A 96 -23.01 1.85 -5.38
C GLY A 96 -22.63 1.32 -4.00
N ASP A 97 -23.40 0.34 -3.55
CA ASP A 97 -23.19 -0.36 -2.29
C ASP A 97 -22.59 -1.75 -2.48
N GLU A 98 -22.34 -2.18 -3.71
CA GLU A 98 -21.83 -3.52 -4.02
C GLU A 98 -20.66 -3.44 -5.01
N TRP A 99 -19.63 -4.25 -4.76
CA TRP A 99 -18.51 -4.46 -5.69
C TRP A 99 -18.19 -5.95 -5.77
N GLU A 100 -17.96 -6.45 -6.98
CA GLU A 100 -17.59 -7.85 -7.20
C GLU A 100 -16.41 -7.95 -8.16
N SER A 101 -15.41 -8.73 -7.75
CA SER A 101 -14.35 -9.23 -8.62
C SER A 101 -14.20 -10.75 -8.45
N GLU A 102 -13.32 -11.37 -9.23
CA GLU A 102 -12.99 -12.80 -9.05
C GLU A 102 -12.49 -13.11 -7.62
N TYR A 103 -11.92 -12.12 -6.94
CA TYR A 103 -11.20 -12.34 -5.68
C TYR A 103 -11.94 -11.85 -4.44
N VAL A 104 -12.89 -10.91 -4.57
CA VAL A 104 -13.61 -10.36 -3.42
C VAL A 104 -15.00 -9.85 -3.84
N LYS A 105 -15.98 -10.08 -2.96
CA LYS A 105 -17.29 -9.42 -3.00
C LYS A 105 -17.41 -8.47 -1.82
N SER A 106 -17.65 -7.20 -2.07
CA SER A 106 -17.72 -6.15 -1.07
C SER A 106 -19.12 -5.56 -1.03
N TYR A 107 -19.62 -5.28 0.18
CA TYR A 107 -20.95 -4.71 0.40
C TYR A 107 -20.90 -3.60 1.43
N ARG A 108 -21.62 -2.50 1.18
CA ARG A 108 -22.02 -1.56 2.22
C ARG A 108 -23.18 -2.17 2.99
N VAL A 109 -23.05 -2.25 4.31
CA VAL A 109 -24.08 -2.79 5.19
C VAL A 109 -24.42 -1.77 6.28
N ARG A 110 -25.56 -1.93 6.94
CA ARG A 110 -26.06 -0.98 7.95
C ARG A 110 -25.05 -0.70 9.08
N ASN A 111 -24.21 -1.67 9.40
CA ASN A 111 -23.22 -1.62 10.48
C ASN A 111 -21.78 -1.39 10.00
N GLY A 112 -21.55 -1.10 8.71
CA GLY A 112 -20.21 -0.85 8.18
C GLY A 112 -20.01 -1.41 6.77
N VAL A 113 -18.93 -2.15 6.59
CA VAL A 113 -18.57 -2.81 5.32
C VAL A 113 -18.40 -4.31 5.54
N LEU A 114 -18.76 -5.10 4.53
CA LEU A 114 -18.59 -6.54 4.49
C LEU A 114 -17.72 -6.88 3.28
N HIS A 115 -16.66 -7.67 3.49
CA HIS A 115 -15.80 -8.17 2.42
C HIS A 115 -15.74 -9.69 2.50
N ASN A 116 -16.24 -10.36 1.46
CA ASN A 116 -16.19 -11.80 1.30
C ASN A 116 -15.11 -12.14 0.27
N PRO A 117 -13.86 -12.46 0.70
CA PRO A 117 -12.81 -12.89 -0.21
C PRO A 117 -13.14 -14.27 -0.80
N ARG A 118 -12.55 -14.60 -1.96
CA ARG A 118 -12.69 -15.90 -2.63
C ARG A 118 -12.34 -17.07 -1.72
N ALA A 119 -11.32 -16.90 -0.87
CA ALA A 119 -10.93 -17.87 0.15
C ALA A 119 -11.38 -17.39 1.53
N ASP A 120 -12.41 -18.03 2.08
CA ASP A 120 -13.01 -17.68 3.38
C ASP A 120 -12.18 -18.21 4.59
N ARG A 121 -11.18 -19.06 4.34
CA ARG A 121 -10.35 -19.62 5.42
C ARG A 121 -8.88 -19.67 5.04
N ARG A 122 -8.04 -19.38 6.03
CA ARG A 122 -6.58 -19.48 5.91
C ARG A 122 -6.14 -20.95 6.00
N THR A 123 -5.20 -21.34 5.14
CA THR A 123 -4.47 -22.61 5.25
C THR A 123 -3.11 -22.36 5.89
N THR A 124 -2.72 -23.19 6.87
CA THR A 124 -1.42 -23.07 7.57
C THR A 124 -0.40 -24.10 7.11
N VAL A 125 -0.85 -25.25 6.60
CA VAL A 125 0.03 -26.33 6.15
C VAL A 125 0.65 -25.98 4.80
N GLY A 126 1.98 -25.82 4.78
CA GLY A 126 2.75 -25.62 3.55
C GLY A 126 2.68 -24.23 2.92
N THR A 127 2.13 -23.24 3.62
CA THR A 127 1.94 -21.87 3.11
C THR A 127 3.07 -20.90 3.46
N PHE A 128 3.93 -21.22 4.43
CA PHE A 128 5.05 -20.37 4.82
C PHE A 128 6.34 -20.78 4.10
N HIS A 129 6.79 -19.92 3.20
CA HIS A 129 8.01 -20.10 2.41
C HIS A 129 9.07 -19.07 2.85
N VAL A 130 10.33 -19.47 2.92
CA VAL A 130 11.46 -18.60 3.32
C VAL A 130 12.54 -18.69 2.25
N VAL A 131 13.05 -17.53 1.82
CA VAL A 131 14.10 -17.45 0.82
C VAL A 131 15.45 -17.77 1.45
N ASP A 132 16.27 -18.53 0.75
CA ASP A 132 17.65 -18.83 1.16
C ASP A 132 18.57 -17.60 1.11
N GLY A 133 19.74 -17.67 1.76
CA GLY A 133 20.76 -16.62 1.78
C GLY A 133 20.61 -15.56 2.88
N GLY A 134 19.58 -15.67 3.72
CA GLY A 134 19.38 -14.82 4.90
C GLY A 134 19.74 -15.50 6.22
N LEU A 135 18.94 -15.25 7.25
CA LEU A 135 19.03 -15.94 8.55
C LEU A 135 18.73 -17.44 8.43
N PRO A 136 19.15 -18.27 9.40
CA PRO A 136 18.86 -19.70 9.40
C PRO A 136 17.37 -20.02 9.22
N ILE A 137 17.06 -20.92 8.29
CA ILE A 137 15.67 -21.29 7.97
C ILE A 137 15.18 -22.38 8.93
N PRO A 138 14.02 -22.20 9.59
CA PRO A 138 13.44 -23.24 10.44
C PRO A 138 13.08 -24.51 9.64
N GLY A 139 13.30 -25.68 10.24
CA GLY A 139 13.15 -26.98 9.55
C GLY A 139 11.73 -27.32 9.08
N ASP A 140 10.71 -26.62 9.57
CA ASP A 140 9.30 -26.79 9.17
C ASP A 140 8.87 -25.88 8.01
N LYS A 141 9.77 -25.02 7.49
CA LYS A 141 9.47 -24.07 6.41
C LYS A 141 9.90 -24.59 5.04
N ARG A 142 9.22 -24.13 3.99
CA ARG A 142 9.61 -24.41 2.61
C ARG A 142 10.69 -23.43 2.18
N ILE A 143 11.83 -23.96 1.75
CA ILE A 143 12.96 -23.15 1.26
C ILE A 143 12.70 -22.74 -0.18
N VAL A 144 12.91 -21.46 -0.50
CA VAL A 144 12.82 -20.90 -1.85
C VAL A 144 14.20 -20.41 -2.27
N ARG A 145 14.64 -20.78 -3.47
CA ARG A 145 15.90 -20.28 -4.01
C ARG A 145 15.82 -18.78 -4.28
N ARG A 146 16.94 -18.09 -4.13
CA ARG A 146 17.06 -16.64 -4.32
C ARG A 146 16.66 -16.18 -5.73
N ASP A 147 17.09 -16.92 -6.75
CA ASP A 147 16.72 -16.65 -8.15
C ASP A 147 15.22 -16.80 -8.42
N VAL A 148 14.56 -17.75 -7.75
CA VAL A 148 13.12 -17.97 -7.84
C VAL A 148 12.37 -16.83 -7.15
N PHE A 149 12.81 -16.40 -5.97
CA PHE A 149 12.23 -15.23 -5.31
C PHE A 149 12.30 -13.99 -6.19
N ALA A 150 13.45 -13.68 -6.80
CA ALA A 150 13.59 -12.51 -7.66
C ALA A 150 12.59 -12.53 -8.84
N LYS A 151 12.35 -13.70 -9.44
CA LYS A 151 11.34 -13.89 -10.48
C LYS A 151 9.91 -13.71 -9.95
N LEU A 152 9.60 -14.26 -8.77
CA LEU A 152 8.29 -14.10 -8.13
C LEU A 152 8.03 -12.63 -7.77
N PHE A 153 9.02 -11.92 -7.24
CA PHE A 153 8.94 -10.50 -6.95
C PHE A 153 8.65 -9.69 -8.22
N ALA A 154 9.37 -9.95 -9.31
CA ALA A 154 9.16 -9.28 -10.59
C ALA A 154 7.73 -9.47 -11.14
N GLN A 155 7.12 -10.64 -10.91
CA GLN A 155 5.72 -10.89 -11.26
C GLN A 155 4.76 -10.19 -10.27
N ALA A 156 5.08 -10.19 -8.98
CA ALA A 156 4.23 -9.59 -7.95
C ALA A 156 4.07 -8.07 -8.11
N VAL A 157 5.13 -7.37 -8.53
CA VAL A 157 5.10 -5.91 -8.77
C VAL A 157 4.53 -5.53 -10.16
N ASN A 158 4.20 -6.52 -11.00
CA ASN A 158 3.60 -6.33 -12.32
C ASN A 158 2.29 -7.11 -12.49
N PRO A 159 1.25 -6.82 -11.69
CA PRO A 159 -0.02 -7.53 -11.73
C PRO A 159 -0.79 -7.23 -13.03
N PRO A 160 -1.66 -8.14 -13.47
CA PRO A 160 -2.61 -7.86 -14.55
C PRO A 160 -3.44 -6.60 -14.30
N GLU A 161 -3.74 -5.88 -15.39
CA GLU A 161 -4.38 -4.56 -15.33
C GLU A 161 -5.74 -4.55 -14.61
N HIS A 162 -6.50 -5.66 -14.67
CA HIS A 162 -7.80 -5.80 -14.00
C HIS A 162 -7.69 -5.88 -12.47
N LEU A 163 -6.53 -6.26 -11.92
CA LEU A 163 -6.28 -6.24 -10.47
C LEU A 163 -5.99 -4.83 -9.97
N LEU A 164 -5.59 -3.91 -10.84
CA LEU A 164 -5.29 -2.52 -10.49
C LEU A 164 -6.55 -1.65 -10.40
N THR A 165 -7.70 -2.11 -10.91
CA THR A 165 -8.96 -1.36 -10.87
C THR A 165 -9.36 -0.98 -9.45
N LEU A 166 -9.59 0.31 -9.23
CA LEU A 166 -10.09 0.84 -7.96
C LEU A 166 -11.62 0.69 -7.90
N PRO A 167 -12.18 0.00 -6.88
CA PRO A 167 -13.61 -0.20 -6.75
C PRO A 167 -14.40 1.11 -6.81
N PHE A 168 -13.90 2.17 -6.17
CA PHE A 168 -14.53 3.50 -6.16
C PHE A 168 -14.90 4.06 -7.54
N THR A 169 -14.07 3.77 -8.55
CA THR A 169 -14.24 4.29 -9.90
C THR A 169 -14.77 3.25 -10.88
N SER A 170 -15.21 2.08 -10.38
CA SER A 170 -15.53 0.93 -11.24
C SER A 170 -16.71 1.15 -12.17
N SER A 171 -17.66 2.00 -11.80
CA SER A 171 -18.85 2.31 -12.58
C SER A 171 -18.59 3.31 -13.71
N LEU A 172 -17.39 3.89 -13.78
CA LEU A 172 -17.03 4.84 -14.83
C LEU A 172 -16.75 4.12 -16.16
N PRO A 173 -16.97 4.78 -17.32
CA PRO A 173 -16.60 4.22 -18.62
C PRO A 173 -15.12 3.82 -18.70
N GLU A 174 -14.25 4.60 -18.06
CA GLU A 174 -12.83 4.31 -17.87
C GLU A 174 -12.51 4.31 -16.37
N PRO A 175 -12.46 3.14 -15.73
CA PRO A 175 -12.12 3.04 -14.31
C PRO A 175 -10.68 3.44 -14.03
N GLY A 176 -10.45 4.05 -12.86
CA GLY A 176 -9.11 4.33 -12.36
C GLY A 176 -8.38 3.04 -11.99
N ARG A 177 -7.11 2.95 -12.40
CA ARG A 177 -6.26 1.79 -12.15
C ARG A 177 -4.95 2.22 -11.53
N GLY A 178 -4.58 1.58 -10.42
CA GLY A 178 -3.32 1.87 -9.75
C GLY A 178 -3.06 0.98 -8.55
N TRP A 179 -1.83 1.10 -8.04
CA TRP A 179 -1.46 0.57 -6.74
C TRP A 179 -1.97 1.49 -5.64
N VAL A 180 -2.32 0.92 -4.50
CA VAL A 180 -2.56 1.63 -3.24
C VAL A 180 -1.48 1.26 -2.24
N SER A 181 -1.10 2.19 -1.36
CA SER A 181 -0.14 1.89 -0.31
C SER A 181 -0.45 2.59 1.01
N LEU A 182 0.02 1.99 2.11
CA LEU A 182 -0.20 2.46 3.47
C LEU A 182 1.10 2.36 4.28
N LEU A 183 1.36 3.34 5.14
CA LEU A 183 2.41 3.27 6.15
C LEU A 183 1.78 2.90 7.50
N LEU A 184 2.35 1.89 8.16
CA LEU A 184 1.95 1.42 9.47
C LEU A 184 3.11 1.56 10.46
N ARG A 185 2.79 1.81 11.74
CA ARG A 185 3.75 1.85 12.86
C ARG A 185 3.35 0.87 13.97
N PRO A 186 3.32 -0.45 13.71
CA PRO A 186 2.87 -1.42 14.71
C PRO A 186 3.81 -1.44 15.92
N LEU A 187 3.22 -1.49 17.12
CA LEU A 187 3.92 -1.57 18.40
C LEU A 187 4.72 -2.87 18.51
N VAL A 188 5.98 -2.76 18.92
CA VAL A 188 6.89 -3.89 19.16
C VAL A 188 7.34 -3.94 20.61
N CYS A 189 7.66 -2.79 21.20
CA CYS A 189 8.08 -2.67 22.59
C CYS A 189 7.11 -1.73 23.33
N PRO A 190 6.36 -2.19 24.34
CA PRO A 190 5.50 -1.32 25.12
C PRO A 190 6.32 -0.40 26.03
N ALA A 191 5.76 0.78 26.35
CA ALA A 191 6.37 1.70 27.31
C ALA A 191 6.34 1.11 28.73
N VAL A 192 7.46 1.24 29.45
CA VAL A 192 7.57 0.91 30.88
C VAL A 192 8.12 2.15 31.61
N PRO A 193 7.33 2.77 32.51
CA PRO A 193 7.73 3.99 33.20
C PRO A 193 9.11 3.86 33.88
N GLY A 194 10.01 4.80 33.58
CA GLY A 194 11.37 4.83 34.13
C GLY A 194 12.35 3.83 33.52
N VAL A 195 11.93 3.01 32.54
CA VAL A 195 12.78 1.99 31.88
C VAL A 195 12.95 2.28 30.40
N ASN A 196 11.85 2.37 29.64
CA ASN A 196 11.88 2.60 28.20
C ASN A 196 10.60 3.28 27.68
N HIS A 197 10.77 4.02 26.59
CA HIS A 197 9.66 4.49 25.76
C HIS A 197 9.05 3.33 24.96
N GLU A 198 7.81 3.50 24.51
CA GLU A 198 7.26 2.59 23.52
C GLU A 198 8.06 2.67 22.21
N ARG A 199 8.22 1.54 21.53
CA ARG A 199 8.86 1.49 20.22
C ARG A 199 8.03 0.70 19.23
N THR A 200 7.98 1.22 18.02
CA THR A 200 7.27 0.65 16.88
C THR A 200 8.29 0.22 15.83
N MET A 201 7.91 -0.72 14.96
CA MET A 201 8.58 -0.86 13.66
C MET A 201 7.79 -0.07 12.63
N GLU A 202 8.33 0.10 11.43
CA GLU A 202 7.58 0.62 10.29
C GLU A 202 7.29 -0.50 9.30
N VAL A 203 6.11 -0.47 8.69
CA VAL A 203 5.70 -1.44 7.66
C VAL A 203 5.07 -0.71 6.49
N ARG A 204 5.51 -1.02 5.28
CA ARG A 204 4.92 -0.54 4.04
C ARG A 204 4.02 -1.59 3.44
N PHE A 205 2.72 -1.33 3.42
CA PHE A 205 1.74 -2.25 2.86
C PHE A 205 1.37 -1.80 1.45
N PHE A 206 1.57 -2.66 0.46
CA PHE A 206 1.23 -2.40 -0.95
C PHE A 206 0.17 -3.38 -1.43
N ALA A 207 -0.80 -2.89 -2.18
CA ALA A 207 -1.72 -3.77 -2.89
C ALA A 207 -2.18 -3.17 -4.23
N PRO A 208 -2.53 -4.02 -5.21
CA PRO A 208 -3.31 -3.57 -6.36
C PRO A 208 -4.66 -2.99 -5.92
N GLY A 209 -5.20 -2.02 -6.66
CA GLY A 209 -6.41 -1.28 -6.29
C GLY A 209 -7.63 -2.15 -5.94
N ASN A 210 -7.78 -3.31 -6.58
CA ASN A 210 -8.92 -4.23 -6.35
C ASN A 210 -8.89 -4.84 -4.93
N PHE A 211 -7.73 -4.79 -4.26
CA PHE A 211 -7.51 -5.31 -2.91
C PHE A 211 -7.40 -4.20 -1.85
N VAL A 212 -7.91 -2.99 -2.13
CA VAL A 212 -7.86 -1.86 -1.16
C VAL A 212 -8.58 -2.14 0.16
N SER A 213 -9.54 -3.06 0.18
CA SER A 213 -10.18 -3.52 1.44
C SER A 213 -9.19 -4.18 2.41
N ASN A 214 -8.12 -4.80 1.91
CA ASN A 214 -7.04 -5.31 2.75
C ASN A 214 -6.31 -4.18 3.49
N LEU A 215 -6.19 -3.00 2.86
CA LEU A 215 -5.56 -1.83 3.48
C LEU A 215 -6.48 -1.23 4.56
N ASP A 216 -7.80 -1.17 4.34
CA ASP A 216 -8.78 -0.77 5.37
C ASP A 216 -8.70 -1.68 6.60
N PHE A 217 -8.56 -3.00 6.37
CA PHE A 217 -8.44 -3.98 7.44
C PHE A 217 -7.20 -3.74 8.32
N VAL A 218 -6.02 -3.65 7.72
CA VAL A 218 -4.78 -3.45 8.50
C VAL A 218 -4.68 -2.04 9.11
N GLU A 219 -5.21 -1.03 8.43
CA GLU A 219 -5.35 0.34 8.96
C GLU A 219 -6.20 0.36 10.22
N SER A 220 -7.34 -0.34 10.22
CA SER A 220 -8.24 -0.39 11.37
C SER A 220 -7.65 -1.12 12.58
N ILE A 221 -6.68 -2.02 12.37
CA ILE A 221 -6.00 -2.77 13.44
C ILE A 221 -4.77 -2.02 13.96
N PHE A 222 -3.94 -1.49 13.06
CA PHE A 222 -2.60 -0.98 13.37
C PHE A 222 -2.47 0.54 13.25
N GLY A 223 -3.54 1.23 12.86
CA GLY A 223 -3.56 2.68 12.64
C GLY A 223 -3.02 3.09 11.26
N ASN A 224 -3.01 4.40 11.02
CA ASN A 224 -2.47 5.01 9.81
C ASN A 224 -1.33 5.96 10.22
N ALA A 225 -0.13 5.75 9.67
CA ALA A 225 1.05 6.54 9.99
C ALA A 225 1.33 7.68 9.00
N GLY A 226 0.33 8.07 8.20
CA GLY A 226 0.39 9.21 7.30
C GLY A 226 1.11 8.95 5.98
N ASP A 227 1.50 10.04 5.34
CA ASP A 227 2.23 10.02 4.07
C ASP A 227 3.73 9.76 4.31
N PRO A 228 4.32 8.68 3.75
CA PRO A 228 5.72 8.32 3.98
C PRO A 228 6.72 9.30 3.34
N PHE A 229 6.30 10.23 2.49
CA PHE A 229 7.18 11.28 1.94
C PHE A 229 7.36 12.47 2.88
N ILE A 230 6.55 12.55 3.94
CA ILE A 230 6.61 13.63 4.92
C ILE A 230 7.65 13.28 5.99
N PRO A 231 8.68 14.12 6.24
CA PRO A 231 9.75 13.83 7.20
C PRO A 231 9.25 13.48 8.60
N GLU A 232 8.17 14.10 9.06
CA GLU A 232 7.53 13.81 10.35
C GLU A 232 7.08 12.35 10.49
N ASN A 233 6.88 11.64 9.38
CA ASN A 233 6.50 10.23 9.34
C ASN A 233 7.69 9.30 9.03
N ASP A 234 8.91 9.83 8.83
CA ASP A 234 10.10 9.01 8.64
C ASP A 234 10.59 8.46 9.99
N ALA A 235 10.42 7.15 10.17
CA ALA A 235 10.86 6.40 11.34
C ALA A 235 12.33 6.65 11.74
N ALA A 236 13.20 6.89 10.76
CA ALA A 236 14.63 7.08 11.01
C ALA A 236 14.96 8.41 11.70
N LEU A 237 14.05 9.39 11.66
CA LEU A 237 14.21 10.67 12.35
C LEU A 237 13.74 10.59 13.82
N ASP A 238 12.89 9.63 14.16
CA ASP A 238 12.42 9.36 15.52
C ASP A 238 13.07 8.08 16.10
N VAL A 239 14.37 8.18 16.36
CA VAL A 239 15.21 7.07 16.85
C VAL A 239 14.78 6.55 18.22
N GLU A 240 14.09 7.35 19.02
CA GLU A 240 13.66 6.97 20.37
C GLU A 240 12.48 5.99 20.35
N HIS A 241 11.57 6.16 19.38
CA HIS A 241 10.33 5.36 19.26
C HIS A 241 10.36 4.39 18.07
N TRP A 242 11.45 4.29 17.31
CA TRP A 242 11.63 3.27 16.29
C TRP A 242 12.55 2.14 16.77
N THR A 243 12.22 0.91 16.38
CA THR A 243 13.05 -0.26 16.68
C THR A 243 14.26 -0.43 15.75
N GLY A 244 14.37 0.37 14.68
CA GLY A 244 15.38 0.19 13.64
C GLY A 244 15.02 -0.88 12.60
N HIS A 245 13.79 -1.42 12.63
CA HIS A 245 13.33 -2.44 11.69
C HIS A 245 12.26 -1.90 10.73
N THR A 246 12.37 -2.30 9.47
CA THR A 246 11.46 -1.96 8.38
C THR A 246 10.88 -3.25 7.78
N GLY A 247 9.57 -3.28 7.57
CA GLY A 247 8.85 -4.35 6.88
C GLY A 247 8.19 -3.88 5.59
N CYS A 248 7.91 -4.83 4.69
CA CYS A 248 7.17 -4.66 3.44
C CYS A 248 6.21 -5.84 3.24
#